data_AF-A0A352CKJ6-F1
#
_entry.id   AF-A0A352CKJ6-F1
#
_cell.length_a   1.000
_cell.length_b   1.000
_cell.length_c   1.000
_cell.angle_alpha   90.00
_cell.angle_beta   90.00
_cell.angle_gamma   90.00
#
_symmetry.space_group_name_H-M   'P 1'
#
loop_
_entity.id
_entity.type
_entity.pdbx_description
1 polymer ?
#
loop_
_entity_poly.entity_id
_entity_poly.type
_entity_poly.pdbx_seq_one_letter_code
_entity_poly.pdbx_strand_id
1 'polypeptide(L)' 'MKPFNLLLLVSFFSLWAGTSSFRVQPGTPDAIVGVWKTGEGNAMVRIYKNGEKYQGKIVWLKEPNDPETG' A
#
# COMPACT_ATOMS: atom_id res chain seq x y z
N MET A 1 -15.56 26.28 43.06
CA MET A 1 -14.44 26.61 42.14
C MET A 1 -14.95 27.63 41.13
N LYS A 2 -14.20 28.71 40.86
CA LYS A 2 -14.67 29.80 39.97
C LYS A 2 -14.86 29.27 38.54
N PRO A 3 -15.89 29.71 37.78
CA PRO A 3 -16.23 29.17 36.45
C PRO A 3 -15.07 29.26 35.45
N PHE A 4 -14.15 30.21 35.65
CA PHE A 4 -12.93 30.38 34.89
C PHE A 4 -11.96 29.17 34.99
N ASN A 5 -11.84 28.52 36.15
CA ASN A 5 -10.98 27.35 36.34
C ASN A 5 -11.59 26.08 35.73
N LEU A 6 -12.92 26.02 35.59
CA LEU A 6 -13.62 24.91 34.95
C LEU A 6 -13.46 24.97 33.42
N LEU A 7 -13.51 26.17 32.83
CA LEU A 7 -13.27 26.39 31.39
C LEU A 7 -11.83 26.06 30.97
N LEU A 8 -10.84 26.36 31.82
CA LEU A 8 -9.43 26.01 31.59
C LEU A 8 -9.21 24.49 31.64
N LEU A 9 -9.85 23.76 32.56
CA LEU A 9 -9.76 22.30 32.66
C LEU A 9 -10.41 21.57 31.49
N VAL A 10 -11.56 22.05 31.01
CA VAL A 10 -12.24 21.51 29.81
C VAL A 10 -11.40 21.73 28.55
N SER A 11 -10.73 22.88 28.44
CA SER A 11 -9.82 23.17 27.34
C SER A 11 -8.58 22.26 27.35
N PHE A 12 -8.06 21.93 28.54
CA PHE A 12 -6.91 21.03 28.69
C PHE A 12 -7.25 19.56 28.38
N PHE A 13 -8.49 19.13 28.66
CA PHE A 13 -8.97 17.78 28.34
C PHE A 13 -9.22 17.58 26.82
N SER A 14 -9.65 18.64 26.14
CA SER A 14 -9.85 18.65 24.68
C SER A 14 -8.53 18.57 23.89
N LEU A 15 -7.45 19.17 24.41
CA LEU A 15 -6.12 19.13 23.81
C LEU A 15 -5.42 17.76 23.91
N TRP A 16 -5.86 16.85 24.80
CA TRP A 16 -5.27 15.52 24.95
C TRP A 16 -5.96 14.44 24.12
N ALA A 17 -7.20 14.67 23.67
CA ALA A 17 -7.99 13.68 22.92
C ALA A 17 -7.70 13.64 21.40
N GLY A 18 -6.87 14.54 20.88
CA GLY A 18 -6.78 14.82 19.44
C GLY A 18 -5.71 14.08 18.62
N THR A 19 -4.83 13.26 19.20
CA THR A 19 -3.65 12.73 18.46
C THR A 19 -3.83 11.34 17.85
N SER A 20 -5.01 10.73 17.94
CA SER A 20 -5.20 9.32 17.59
C SER A 20 -5.92 9.10 16.26
N SER A 21 -5.30 9.35 15.09
CA SER A 21 -5.93 8.91 13.82
C SER A 21 -5.02 8.52 12.65
N PHE A 22 -3.70 8.53 12.75
CA PHE A 22 -2.85 7.90 11.72
C PHE A 22 -2.54 6.46 12.11
N ARG A 23 -3.47 5.54 11.83
CA ARG A 23 -3.15 4.11 11.82
C ARG A 23 -2.44 3.81 10.50
N VAL A 24 -1.12 3.62 10.53
CA VAL A 24 -0.40 2.97 9.43
C VAL A 24 -0.90 1.54 9.39
N GLN A 25 -1.78 1.24 8.43
CA GLN A 25 -2.20 -0.13 8.19
C GLN A 25 -0.97 -0.86 7.65
N PRO A 26 -0.46 -1.89 8.35
CA PRO A 26 0.68 -2.65 7.83
C PRO A 26 0.26 -3.19 6.46
N GLY A 27 1.03 -2.84 5.44
CA GLY A 27 0.78 -3.35 4.09
C GLY A 27 0.72 -4.87 4.15
N THR A 28 -0.32 -5.45 3.56
CA THR A 28 -0.40 -6.90 3.47
C THR A 28 0.77 -7.39 2.61
N PRO A 29 1.43 -8.52 2.93
CA PRO A 29 2.50 -9.05 2.08
C PRO A 29 2.01 -9.32 0.65
N ASP A 30 0.70 -9.54 0.50
CA ASP A 30 0.03 -9.80 -0.78
C ASP A 30 -0.19 -8.52 -1.62
N ALA A 31 0.24 -7.34 -1.15
CA ALA A 31 0.13 -6.07 -1.89
C ALA A 31 0.89 -6.08 -3.24
N ILE A 32 1.84 -7.00 -3.41
CA ILE A 32 2.57 -7.18 -4.68
C ILE A 32 1.80 -8.02 -5.72
N VAL A 33 0.72 -8.70 -5.34
CA VAL A 33 -0.07 -9.53 -6.25
C VAL A 33 -0.82 -8.63 -7.24
N GLY A 34 -0.61 -8.86 -8.54
CA GLY A 34 -1.18 -8.00 -9.57
C GLY A 34 -0.42 -8.06 -10.89
N VAL A 35 -0.77 -7.16 -11.81
CA VAL A 35 -0.05 -6.97 -13.09
C VAL A 35 0.71 -5.66 -13.02
N TRP A 36 2.01 -5.73 -13.27
CA TRP A 36 2.94 -4.61 -13.15
C TRP A 36 3.64 -4.34 -14.46
N LYS A 37 3.85 -3.07 -14.77
CA LYS A 37 4.66 -2.61 -15.91
C LYS A 37 6.15 -2.66 -15.52
N THR A 38 7.02 -3.14 -16.40
CA THR A 38 8.47 -3.09 -16.19
C THR A 38 8.98 -1.64 -16.16
N GLY A 39 10.18 -1.40 -15.62
CA GLY A 39 10.75 -0.06 -15.50
C GLY A 39 10.80 0.71 -16.83
N GLU A 40 11.16 0.02 -17.92
CA GLU A 40 11.18 0.57 -19.27
C GLU A 40 9.80 0.57 -19.95
N GLY A 41 8.86 -0.20 -19.42
CA GLY A 41 7.52 -0.28 -19.97
C GLY A 41 7.34 -1.09 -21.23
N ASN A 42 8.33 -1.92 -21.58
CA ASN A 42 8.32 -2.86 -22.69
C ASN A 42 7.62 -4.19 -22.37
N ALA A 43 7.26 -4.44 -21.11
CA ALA A 43 6.59 -5.67 -20.71
C ALA A 43 5.64 -5.46 -19.54
N MET A 44 4.72 -6.41 -19.36
CA MET A 44 3.92 -6.55 -18.14
C MET A 44 4.17 -7.91 -17.49
N VAL A 45 4.38 -7.91 -16.18
CA VAL A 45 4.58 -9.10 -15.37
C VAL A 45 3.39 -9.27 -14.42
N ARG A 46 2.75 -10.44 -14.44
CA ARG A 46 1.78 -10.83 -13.42
C ARG A 46 2.51 -11.51 -12.27
N ILE A 47 2.41 -10.93 -11.07
CA ILE A 47 2.83 -11.54 -9.81
C ILE A 47 1.61 -12.20 -9.18
N TYR A 48 1.76 -13.45 -8.78
CA TYR A 48 0.72 -14.23 -8.10
C TYR A 48 1.31 -15.04 -6.95
N LYS A 49 0.47 -15.39 -5.97
CA LYS A 49 0.85 -16.19 -4.81
C LYS A 49 0.56 -17.67 -5.07
N ASN A 50 1.52 -18.53 -4.77
CA ASN A 50 1.42 -19.98 -4.86
C ASN A 50 1.89 -20.58 -3.53
N GLY A 51 0.94 -20.92 -2.66
CA GLY A 51 1.21 -21.27 -1.27
C GLY A 51 1.85 -20.09 -0.53
N GLU A 52 3.06 -20.30 -0.01
CA GLU A 52 3.83 -19.30 0.72
C GLU A 52 4.79 -18.49 -0.16
N LYS A 53 4.87 -18.80 -1.47
CA LYS A 53 5.79 -18.15 -2.41
C LYS A 53 5.06 -17.25 -3.39
N TYR A 54 5.77 -16.24 -3.89
CA TYR A 54 5.32 -15.45 -5.02
C TYR A 54 6.01 -15.94 -6.29
N GLN A 55 5.27 -15.95 -7.39
CA GLN A 55 5.75 -16.31 -8.71
C GLN A 55 5.35 -15.23 -9.71
N GLY A 56 6.15 -15.07 -10.76
CA GLY A 56 5.94 -14.09 -11.82
C GLY A 56 5.78 -14.78 -13.18
N LYS A 57 4.98 -14.19 -14.07
CA LYS A 57 5.01 -14.52 -15.50
C LYS A 57 4.81 -13.28 -16.35
N ILE A 58 5.49 -13.20 -17.48
CA ILE A 58 5.23 -12.16 -18.48
C ILE A 58 3.84 -12.44 -19.08
N VAL A 59 2.99 -11.42 -19.10
CA VAL A 59 1.62 -11.51 -19.66
C VAL A 59 1.41 -10.63 -20.87
N TRP A 60 2.37 -9.74 -21.16
CA TRP A 60 2.37 -8.90 -22.34
C TRP A 60 3.79 -8.41 -22.62
N LEU A 61 4.12 -8.29 -23.90
CA LEU A 61 5.33 -7.64 -24.40
C LEU A 61 4.93 -6.59 -25.41
N LYS A 62 5.66 -5.47 -25.43
CA LYS A 62 5.52 -4.42 -26.43
C LYS A 62 5.93 -4.92 -27.81
N GLU A 63 7.01 -5.67 -27.85
CA GLU A 63 7.51 -6.35 -29.03
C GLU A 63 7.19 -7.84 -28.88
N PRO A 64 6.43 -8.44 -29.80
CA PRO A 64 6.14 -9.87 -29.77
C PRO A 64 7.44 -10.69 -29.82
N ASN A 65 7.40 -11.91 -29.27
CA ASN A 65 8.51 -12.85 -29.40
C ASN A 65 8.80 -13.13 -30.87
N ASP A 66 10.10 -13.27 -31.18
CA ASP A 66 10.53 -13.74 -32.48
C ASP A 66 10.00 -15.16 -32.71
N PRO A 67 9.28 -15.42 -33.82
CA PRO A 67 8.76 -16.75 -34.13
C PRO A 67 9.82 -17.85 -34.20
N GLU A 68 11.07 -17.53 -34.52
CA GLU A 68 12.15 -18.51 -34.67
C GLU A 68 12.86 -18.82 -33.35
N THR A 69 12.93 -17.86 -32.42
CA THR A 69 13.76 -18.00 -31.21
C THR A 69 12.99 -18.03 -29.90
N GLY A 70 11.73 -17.56 -29.87
CA GLY A 70 10.84 -17.71 -28.72
C GLY A 70 11.25 -16.93 -27.47
#